data_AF-A0A382I7N0-F1
#
_entry.id   AF-A0A382I7N0-F1
#
_cell.length_a   1.000
_cell.length_b   1.000
_cell.length_c   1.000
_cell.angle_alpha   90.00
_cell.angle_beta   90.00
_cell.angle_gamma   90.00
#
_symmetry.space_group_name_H-M   'P 1'
#
loop_
_entity.id
_entity.type
_entity.pdbx_description
1 polymer ?
#
loop_
_entity_poly.entity_id
_entity_poly.type
_entity_poly.pdbx_seq_one_letter_code
_entity_poly.pdbx_strand_id
1 'polypeptide(L)'
;MDPIGIINTHAHLDHIGAVYPLKEKYQIPFYLNVNEKLILDMYEQTCEMFGIIPKEKPEVDIWFTDEGKIRIGEFHFNTLNTPGHTPGGTCLELGNHIFVGDTLFRGSVGRTDLPGGDWSTLESSLVHIIQSFNHNKIVHSGHGPDTTLLIELEKNPFLIELCDKQNL
;
A
#
# COMPACT_ATOMS: atom_id res chain seq x y z
N MET A 1 -4.75 -23.33 -8.78
CA MET A 1 -3.38 -22.83 -8.57
C MET A 1 -3.22 -22.64 -7.08
N ASP A 2 -2.09 -23.07 -6.53
CA ASP A 2 -1.79 -22.91 -5.11
C ASP A 2 -1.04 -21.57 -4.92
N PRO A 3 -1.46 -20.71 -3.99
CA PRO A 3 -0.73 -19.48 -3.69
C PRO A 3 0.64 -19.83 -3.08
N ILE A 4 1.62 -18.95 -3.28
CA ILE A 4 3.02 -19.16 -2.83
C ILE A 4 3.53 -18.06 -1.88
N GLY A 5 2.70 -17.04 -1.61
CA GLY A 5 3.03 -15.95 -0.70
C GLY A 5 1.88 -14.94 -0.61
N ILE A 6 1.93 -14.14 0.45
CA ILE A 6 1.03 -13.01 0.70
C ILE A 6 1.93 -11.77 0.84
N ILE A 7 1.60 -10.69 0.15
CA ILE A 7 2.31 -9.41 0.29
C ILE A 7 1.28 -8.29 0.40
N ASN A 8 1.44 -7.42 1.38
CA ASN A 8 0.54 -6.28 1.59
C ASN A 8 1.27 -4.96 1.33
N THR A 9 0.52 -3.96 0.88
CA THR A 9 0.99 -2.58 0.71
C THR A 9 1.14 -1.87 2.05
N HIS A 10 0.26 -2.16 3.01
CA HIS A 10 0.26 -1.64 4.38
C HIS A 10 -0.56 -2.55 5.33
N ALA A 11 -0.62 -2.22 6.62
CA ALA A 11 -1.14 -3.09 7.67
C ALA A 11 -2.46 -2.63 8.34
N HIS A 12 -3.25 -1.76 7.70
CA HIS A 12 -4.58 -1.46 8.21
C HIS A 12 -5.49 -2.69 8.23
N LEU A 13 -6.44 -2.69 9.19
CA LEU A 13 -7.21 -3.87 9.58
C LEU A 13 -7.91 -4.57 8.41
N ASP A 14 -8.41 -3.79 7.45
CA ASP A 14 -9.18 -4.20 6.30
C ASP A 14 -8.30 -4.80 5.19
N HIS A 15 -6.98 -4.61 5.28
CA HIS A 15 -5.97 -5.21 4.41
C HIS A 15 -5.32 -6.44 5.04
N ILE A 16 -5.31 -6.58 6.37
CA ILE A 16 -4.67 -7.71 7.07
C ILE A 16 -5.62 -8.76 7.65
N GLY A 17 -6.93 -8.48 7.71
CA GLY A 17 -7.91 -9.33 8.43
C GLY A 17 -8.07 -10.76 7.90
N ALA A 18 -7.61 -11.05 6.67
CA ALA A 18 -7.63 -12.40 6.10
C ALA A 18 -6.25 -13.08 6.06
N VAL A 19 -5.17 -12.40 6.45
CA VAL A 19 -3.81 -12.93 6.30
C VAL A 19 -3.62 -14.17 7.18
N TYR A 20 -4.01 -14.13 8.46
CA TYR A 20 -3.87 -15.27 9.37
C TYR A 20 -4.55 -16.55 8.84
N PRO A 21 -5.86 -16.57 8.50
CA PRO A 21 -6.50 -17.78 8.01
C PRO A 21 -5.96 -18.25 6.64
N LEU A 22 -5.42 -17.34 5.80
CA LEU A 22 -4.74 -17.72 4.56
C LEU A 22 -3.39 -18.40 4.83
N LYS A 23 -2.60 -17.89 5.79
CA LYS A 23 -1.37 -18.55 6.23
C LYS A 23 -1.64 -19.94 6.79
N GLU A 24 -2.62 -20.08 7.67
CA GLU A 24 -2.99 -21.39 8.24
C GLU A 24 -3.41 -22.40 7.16
N LYS A 25 -4.18 -21.95 6.18
CA LYS A 25 -4.68 -22.82 5.12
C LYS A 25 -3.60 -23.27 4.14
N TYR A 26 -2.73 -22.36 3.72
CA TYR A 26 -1.80 -22.61 2.60
C TYR A 26 -0.35 -22.80 3.04
N GLN A 27 -0.01 -22.50 4.30
CA GLN A 27 1.35 -22.61 4.85
C GLN A 27 2.37 -21.82 4.01
N ILE A 28 2.04 -20.55 3.72
CA ILE A 28 2.81 -19.63 2.86
C ILE A 28 3.32 -18.40 3.61
N PRO A 29 4.46 -17.83 3.19
CA PRO A 29 5.03 -16.64 3.82
C PRO A 29 4.20 -15.37 3.59
N PHE A 30 4.11 -14.54 4.63
CA PHE A 30 3.59 -13.18 4.61
C PHE A 30 4.74 -12.16 4.63
N TYR A 31 4.73 -11.27 3.63
CA TYR A 31 5.68 -10.19 3.42
C TYR A 31 5.05 -8.86 3.76
N LEU A 32 5.76 -8.03 4.54
CA LEU A 32 5.31 -6.70 4.91
C LEU A 32 6.51 -5.76 5.11
N ASN A 33 6.32 -4.47 4.84
CA ASN A 33 7.34 -3.47 5.12
C ASN A 33 7.56 -3.36 6.64
N VAL A 34 8.81 -3.31 7.10
CA VAL A 34 9.15 -3.20 8.54
C VAL A 34 8.53 -1.98 9.20
N ASN A 35 8.33 -0.89 8.44
CA ASN A 35 7.77 0.35 8.95
C ASN A 35 6.26 0.24 9.24
N GLU A 36 5.60 -0.84 8.80
CA GLU A 36 4.22 -1.16 9.16
C GLU A 36 4.11 -1.87 10.52
N LYS A 37 5.21 -2.20 11.20
CA LYS A 37 5.18 -2.92 12.47
C LYS A 37 4.29 -2.23 13.50
N LEU A 38 4.37 -0.90 13.62
CA LEU A 38 3.53 -0.14 14.55
C LEU A 38 2.04 -0.29 14.21
N ILE A 39 1.67 -0.17 12.93
CA ILE A 39 0.29 -0.28 12.47
C ILE A 39 -0.25 -1.69 12.70
N LEU A 40 0.55 -2.72 12.37
CA LEU A 40 0.22 -4.12 12.64
C LEU A 40 0.01 -4.35 14.15
N ASP A 41 0.89 -3.83 15.00
CA ASP A 41 0.79 -3.99 16.45
C ASP A 41 -0.42 -3.27 17.05
N MET A 42 -1.01 -2.31 16.32
CA MET A 42 -2.25 -1.62 16.68
C MET A 42 -3.53 -2.34 16.21
N TYR A 43 -3.44 -3.53 15.60
CA TYR A 43 -4.58 -4.22 14.99
C TYR A 43 -5.77 -4.41 15.94
N GLU A 44 -5.53 -4.88 17.17
CA GLU A 44 -6.59 -5.11 18.16
C GLU A 44 -7.25 -3.80 18.60
N GLN A 45 -6.45 -2.78 18.92
CA GLN A 45 -6.99 -1.45 19.29
C GLN A 45 -7.78 -0.82 18.15
N THR A 46 -7.32 -1.02 16.91
CA THR A 46 -8.01 -0.50 15.72
C THR A 46 -9.32 -1.25 15.50
N CYS A 47 -9.35 -2.57 15.68
CA CYS A 47 -10.61 -3.34 15.66
C CYS A 47 -11.60 -2.81 16.70
N GLU A 48 -11.17 -2.58 17.95
CA GLU A 48 -12.00 -2.00 19.00
C GLU A 48 -12.53 -0.62 18.63
N MET A 49 -11.70 0.26 18.07
CA MET A 49 -12.08 1.60 17.61
C MET A 49 -13.21 1.57 16.58
N PHE A 50 -13.24 0.53 15.72
CA PHE A 50 -14.29 0.34 14.71
C PHE A 50 -15.42 -0.61 15.16
N GLY A 51 -15.44 -1.04 16.42
CA GLY A 51 -16.46 -1.94 16.96
C GLY A 51 -16.42 -3.36 16.36
N ILE A 52 -15.25 -3.78 15.89
CA ILE A 52 -14.99 -5.09 15.31
C ILE A 52 -14.36 -5.98 16.38
N ILE A 53 -14.84 -7.22 16.51
CA ILE A 53 -14.19 -8.22 17.35
C ILE A 53 -12.93 -8.69 16.62
N PRO A 54 -11.71 -8.46 17.17
CA PRO A 54 -10.49 -8.86 16.50
C PRO A 54 -10.43 -10.38 16.37
N LYS A 55 -9.88 -10.83 15.24
CA LYS A 55 -9.43 -12.22 15.06
C LYS A 55 -7.94 -12.30 15.37
N GLU A 56 -7.32 -13.44 15.10
CA GLU A 56 -5.88 -13.63 15.27
C GLU A 56 -5.10 -12.65 14.37
N LYS A 57 -4.24 -11.84 15.00
CA LYS A 57 -3.29 -10.97 14.31
C LYS A 57 -2.27 -11.85 13.54
N PRO A 58 -2.01 -11.59 12.24
CA PRO A 58 -1.03 -12.35 11.50
C PRO A 58 0.40 -12.04 11.97
N GLU A 59 1.25 -13.06 12.01
CA GLU A 59 2.71 -12.88 12.11
C GLU A 59 3.30 -12.66 10.72
N VAL A 60 4.25 -11.74 10.62
CA VAL A 60 5.01 -11.48 9.39
C VAL A 60 6.24 -12.38 9.36
N ASP A 61 6.37 -13.17 8.30
CA ASP A 61 7.51 -14.08 8.12
C ASP A 61 8.71 -13.35 7.53
N ILE A 62 8.46 -12.39 6.62
CA ILE A 62 9.50 -11.67 5.90
C ILE A 62 9.24 -10.17 5.97
N TRP A 63 10.07 -9.48 6.74
CA TRP A 63 10.12 -8.03 6.78
C TRP A 63 11.06 -7.52 5.68
N PHE A 64 10.58 -6.60 4.84
CA PHE A 64 11.41 -5.85 3.91
C PHE A 64 11.47 -4.37 4.33
N THR A 65 12.55 -3.67 3.98
CA THR A 65 12.79 -2.28 4.47
C THR A 65 12.93 -1.28 3.33
N ASP A 66 13.55 -1.72 2.24
CA ASP A 66 14.02 -0.82 1.20
C ASP A 66 13.16 -0.93 -0.07
N GLU A 67 13.19 0.14 -0.85
CA GLU A 67 12.80 0.08 -2.25
C GLU A 67 13.72 -0.88 -3.00
N GLY A 68 13.17 -1.60 -3.97
CA GLY A 68 13.97 -2.54 -4.75
C GLY A 68 13.16 -3.71 -5.25
N LYS A 69 13.79 -4.88 -5.32
CA LYS A 69 13.19 -6.08 -5.92
C LYS A 69 12.83 -7.10 -4.87
N ILE A 70 11.57 -7.51 -4.85
CA ILE A 70 11.09 -8.67 -4.09
C ILE A 70 10.74 -9.78 -5.06
N ARG A 71 11.27 -10.98 -4.83
CA ARG A 71 10.94 -12.16 -5.62
C ARG A 71 10.14 -13.14 -4.78
N ILE A 72 8.96 -13.52 -5.27
CA ILE A 72 8.11 -14.56 -4.68
C ILE A 72 7.87 -15.61 -5.77
N GLY A 73 8.64 -16.70 -5.77
CA GLY A 73 8.65 -17.67 -6.87
C GLY A 73 8.99 -17.01 -8.21
N GLU A 74 8.06 -17.05 -9.16
CA GLU A 74 8.22 -16.43 -10.48
C GLU A 74 7.75 -14.96 -10.53
N PHE A 75 7.11 -14.46 -9.48
CA PHE A 75 6.68 -13.07 -9.40
C PHE A 75 7.84 -12.17 -8.96
N HIS A 76 8.08 -11.12 -9.74
CA HIS A 76 9.14 -10.15 -9.50
C HIS A 76 8.48 -8.79 -9.30
N PHE A 77 8.46 -8.32 -8.06
CA PHE A 77 7.92 -7.03 -7.69
C PHE A 77 9.05 -6.00 -7.63
N ASN A 78 8.82 -4.81 -8.17
CA ASN A 78 9.58 -3.63 -7.78
C ASN A 78 8.78 -2.88 -6.70
N THR A 79 9.40 -2.59 -5.56
CA THR A 79 8.79 -1.86 -4.45
C THR A 79 9.20 -0.40 -4.48
N LEU A 80 8.25 0.48 -4.16
CA LEU A 80 8.46 1.91 -3.95
C LEU A 80 7.87 2.28 -2.58
N ASN A 81 8.65 2.92 -1.72
CA ASN A 81 8.19 3.33 -0.41
C ASN A 81 7.32 4.59 -0.57
N THR A 82 6.09 4.52 -0.11
CA THR A 82 5.09 5.58 -0.25
C THR A 82 4.38 5.84 1.08
N PRO A 83 5.12 6.27 2.11
CA PRO A 83 4.55 6.57 3.41
C PRO A 83 3.62 7.79 3.37
N GLY A 84 2.86 8.00 4.44
CA GLY A 84 2.02 9.18 4.65
C GLY A 84 0.57 8.82 4.93
N HIS A 85 0.02 7.80 4.25
CA HIS A 85 -1.20 7.15 4.71
C HIS A 85 -0.91 6.28 5.94
N THR A 86 0.16 5.49 5.85
CA THR A 86 0.82 4.77 6.95
C THR A 86 2.33 4.98 6.89
N PRO A 87 3.09 4.70 7.96
CA PRO A 87 4.55 4.89 7.97
C PRO A 87 5.33 3.95 7.03
N GLY A 88 4.79 2.79 6.66
CA GLY A 88 5.44 1.80 5.80
C GLY A 88 4.67 1.50 4.52
N GLY A 89 3.74 2.37 4.13
CA GLY A 89 2.99 2.24 2.88
C GLY A 89 3.94 1.99 1.72
N THR A 90 3.65 0.96 0.92
CA THR A 90 4.53 0.50 -0.16
C THR A 90 3.72 0.24 -1.42
N CYS A 91 4.11 0.84 -2.54
CA CYS A 91 3.61 0.47 -3.86
C CYS A 91 4.33 -0.79 -4.37
N LEU A 92 3.58 -1.71 -4.96
CA LEU A 92 4.08 -2.97 -5.52
C LEU A 92 3.86 -2.98 -7.03
N GLU A 93 4.93 -2.87 -7.80
CA GLU A 93 4.87 -2.93 -9.27
C GLU A 93 5.14 -4.34 -9.76
N LEU A 94 4.23 -4.87 -10.58
CA LEU A 94 4.34 -6.19 -11.23
C LEU A 94 4.00 -6.05 -12.71
N GLY A 95 5.03 -6.00 -13.56
CA GLY A 95 4.86 -5.84 -15.01
C GLY A 95 4.22 -4.50 -15.36
N ASN A 96 3.01 -4.53 -15.94
CA ASN A 96 2.23 -3.34 -16.31
C ASN A 96 1.25 -2.87 -15.23
N HIS A 97 1.30 -3.47 -14.04
CA HIS A 97 0.38 -3.22 -12.93
C HIS A 97 1.13 -2.63 -11.74
N ILE A 98 0.52 -1.68 -11.05
CA ILE A 98 1.03 -1.08 -9.82
C ILE A 98 -0.06 -1.14 -8.77
N PHE A 99 0.19 -1.85 -7.68
CA PHE A 99 -0.70 -1.88 -6.52
C PHE A 99 -0.23 -0.79 -5.55
N VAL A 100 -1.01 0.27 -5.41
CA VAL A 100 -0.61 1.48 -4.65
C VAL A 100 -1.21 1.52 -3.23
N GLY A 101 -1.97 0.50 -2.86
CA GLY A 101 -2.69 0.48 -1.60
C GLY A 101 -3.55 1.73 -1.46
N ASP A 102 -3.47 2.35 -0.29
CA ASP A 102 -4.28 3.51 0.06
C ASP A 102 -3.52 4.84 -0.13
N THR A 103 -2.45 4.85 -0.94
CA THR A 103 -1.73 6.09 -1.27
C THR A 103 -2.49 6.94 -2.30
N LEU A 104 -2.93 6.33 -3.42
CA LEU A 104 -3.59 7.00 -4.53
C LEU A 104 -4.87 6.26 -4.92
N PHE A 105 -5.96 7.02 -5.12
CA PHE A 105 -7.25 6.52 -5.59
C PHE A 105 -7.65 7.22 -6.89
N ARG A 106 -8.63 6.65 -7.60
CA ARG A 106 -9.23 7.35 -8.74
C ARG A 106 -9.95 8.62 -8.30
N GLY A 107 -9.38 9.77 -8.63
CA GLY A 107 -9.88 11.10 -8.28
C GLY A 107 -9.70 11.51 -6.81
N SER A 108 -8.90 10.78 -6.02
CA SER A 108 -8.63 11.11 -4.61
C SER A 108 -7.28 10.54 -4.15
N VAL A 109 -6.93 10.71 -2.87
CA VAL A 109 -5.70 10.19 -2.24
C VAL A 109 -6.02 9.61 -0.85
N GLY A 110 -5.03 8.92 -0.27
CA GLY A 110 -5.09 8.40 1.09
C GLY A 110 -5.45 9.44 2.14
N ARG A 111 -6.20 9.03 3.16
CA ARG A 111 -6.36 9.85 4.39
C ARG A 111 -5.08 9.80 5.22
N THR A 112 -4.83 10.84 6.03
CA THR A 112 -3.59 10.95 6.83
C THR A 112 -3.86 11.31 8.29
N ASP A 113 -5.10 11.15 8.75
CA ASP A 113 -5.55 11.53 10.10
C ASP A 113 -5.61 10.33 11.08
N LEU A 114 -5.24 9.13 10.63
CA LEU A 114 -5.08 7.94 11.46
C LEU A 114 -3.66 7.87 12.05
N PRO A 115 -3.43 7.06 13.11
CA PRO A 115 -2.11 6.91 13.72
C PRO A 115 -1.01 6.58 12.70
N GLY A 116 0.04 7.39 12.68
CA GLY A 116 1.16 7.26 11.73
C GLY A 116 0.93 7.92 10.38
N GLY A 117 -0.26 8.48 10.13
CA GLY A 117 -0.54 9.29 8.95
C GLY A 117 0.07 10.69 9.04
N ASP A 118 0.56 11.21 7.91
CA ASP A 118 1.08 12.58 7.77
C ASP A 118 0.88 13.10 6.34
N TRP A 119 0.26 14.28 6.22
CA TRP A 119 -0.09 14.86 4.92
C TRP A 119 1.13 15.26 4.10
N SER A 120 2.11 15.93 4.70
CA SER A 120 3.32 16.39 4.00
C SER A 120 4.14 15.20 3.45
N THR A 121 4.17 14.12 4.22
CA THR A 121 4.77 12.85 3.81
C THR A 121 4.00 12.21 2.66
N LEU A 122 2.66 12.21 2.70
CA LEU A 122 1.84 11.68 1.61
C LEU A 122 2.04 12.49 0.32
N GLU A 123 2.05 13.83 0.39
CA GLU A 123 2.34 14.70 -0.76
C GLU A 123 3.69 14.33 -1.41
N SER A 124 4.71 14.12 -0.59
CA SER A 124 6.04 13.70 -1.06
C SER A 124 5.99 12.32 -1.76
N SER A 125 5.24 11.37 -1.21
CA SER A 125 5.03 10.05 -1.80
C SER A 125 4.26 10.10 -3.12
N LEU A 126 3.27 10.99 -3.26
CA LEU A 126 2.53 11.16 -4.51
C LEU A 126 3.44 11.71 -5.62
N VAL A 127 4.32 12.67 -5.30
CA VAL A 127 5.34 13.15 -6.24
C VAL A 127 6.31 12.02 -6.62
N HIS A 128 6.73 11.22 -5.64
CA HIS A 128 7.63 10.08 -5.87
C HIS A 128 7.01 9.03 -6.82
N ILE A 129 5.71 8.73 -6.66
CA ILE A 129 4.94 7.87 -7.58
C ILE A 129 4.94 8.44 -9.00
N ILE A 130 4.65 9.74 -9.16
CA ILE A 130 4.59 10.42 -10.47
C ILE A 130 5.94 10.34 -11.18
N GLN A 131 7.04 10.47 -10.46
CA GLN A 131 8.40 10.46 -11.01
C GLN A 131 8.93 9.04 -11.29
N SER A 132 8.49 8.05 -10.51
CA SER A 132 9.06 6.70 -10.54
C SER A 132 8.39 5.77 -11.55
N PHE A 133 7.10 5.95 -11.84
CA PHE A 133 6.34 5.00 -12.65
C PHE A 133 6.00 5.52 -14.05
N ASN A 134 5.89 4.59 -15.01
CA ASN A 134 5.35 4.91 -16.33
C ASN A 134 3.84 5.21 -16.21
N HIS A 135 3.41 6.36 -16.73
CA HIS A 135 2.06 6.86 -16.51
C HIS A 135 0.93 6.06 -17.19
N ASN A 136 1.27 5.15 -18.12
CA ASN A 136 0.31 4.28 -18.79
C ASN A 136 0.07 2.94 -18.07
N LYS A 137 0.78 2.67 -16.97
CA LYS A 137 0.56 1.45 -16.18
C LYS A 137 -0.81 1.49 -15.49
N ILE A 138 -1.39 0.32 -15.30
CA ILE A 138 -2.67 0.18 -14.59
C ILE A 138 -2.38 0.32 -13.10
N VAL A 139 -3.05 1.27 -12.46
CA VAL A 139 -2.96 1.54 -11.03
C VAL A 139 -4.14 0.87 -10.33
N HIS A 140 -3.83 -0.04 -9.42
CA HIS A 140 -4.76 -0.73 -8.54
C HIS A 140 -4.67 -0.12 -7.14
N SER A 141 -5.72 0.59 -6.76
CA SER A 141 -5.85 1.12 -5.41
C SER A 141 -6.39 0.08 -4.43
N GLY A 142 -6.20 0.30 -3.14
CA GLY A 142 -6.79 -0.55 -2.09
C GLY A 142 -8.32 -0.48 -2.07
N HIS A 143 -8.88 0.64 -2.51
CA HIS A 143 -10.32 0.87 -2.61
C HIS A 143 -10.72 1.58 -3.90
N GLY A 144 -11.92 1.26 -4.39
CA GLY A 144 -12.48 1.87 -5.59
C GLY A 144 -11.96 1.24 -6.88
N PRO A 145 -12.26 1.86 -8.04
CA PRO A 145 -11.91 1.34 -9.36
C PRO A 145 -10.45 1.64 -9.73
N ASP A 146 -9.91 0.83 -10.64
CA ASP A 146 -8.60 1.05 -11.27
C ASP A 146 -8.52 2.41 -12.00
N THR A 147 -7.29 2.90 -12.16
CA THR A 147 -6.94 4.12 -12.91
C THR A 147 -5.56 4.02 -13.57
N THR A 148 -5.03 5.12 -14.09
CA THR A 148 -3.64 5.27 -14.53
C THR A 148 -3.11 6.64 -14.07
N LEU A 149 -1.80 6.81 -13.91
CA LEU A 149 -1.26 8.13 -13.55
C LEU A 149 -1.57 9.18 -14.64
N LEU A 150 -1.65 8.78 -15.91
CA LEU A 150 -2.09 9.67 -16.98
C LEU A 150 -3.48 10.26 -16.69
N ILE A 151 -4.44 9.44 -16.27
CA ILE A 151 -5.80 9.91 -15.92
C ILE A 151 -5.75 10.77 -14.66
N GLU A 152 -4.99 10.36 -13.64
CA GLU A 152 -4.96 11.06 -12.36
C GLU A 152 -4.26 12.41 -12.46
N LEU A 153 -3.21 12.56 -13.27
CA LEU A 153 -2.57 13.85 -13.52
C LEU A 153 -3.52 14.85 -14.22
N GLU A 154 -4.49 14.36 -15.00
CA GLU A 154 -5.48 15.22 -15.67
C GLU A 154 -6.71 15.53 -14.82
N LYS A 155 -7.07 14.65 -13.88
CA LYS A 155 -8.41 14.67 -13.23
C LYS A 155 -8.40 14.63 -11.72
N ASN A 156 -7.31 14.22 -11.10
CA ASN A 156 -7.22 14.14 -9.65
C ASN A 156 -6.89 15.52 -9.08
N PRO A 157 -7.81 16.18 -8.34
CA PRO A 157 -7.58 17.54 -7.87
C PRO A 157 -6.35 17.66 -6.96
N PHE A 158 -6.01 16.60 -6.21
CA PHE A 158 -4.82 16.60 -5.35
C PHE A 158 -3.53 16.56 -6.17
N LEU A 159 -3.48 15.75 -7.24
CA LEU A 159 -2.28 15.67 -8.08
C LEU A 159 -2.09 16.92 -8.94
N ILE A 160 -3.17 17.49 -9.47
CA ILE A 160 -3.12 18.75 -10.23
C ILE A 160 -2.52 19.86 -9.34
N GLU A 161 -3.04 20.01 -8.12
CA GLU A 161 -2.53 21.01 -7.17
C GLU A 161 -1.05 20.75 -6.82
N LEU A 162 -0.65 19.48 -6.67
CA LEU A 162 0.74 19.13 -6.39
C LEU A 162 1.68 19.44 -7.56
N CYS A 163 1.28 19.14 -8.79
CA CYS A 163 2.06 19.46 -9.99
C CYS A 163 2.25 20.96 -10.13
N ASP A 164 1.20 21.75 -9.92
CA ASP A 164 1.28 23.22 -9.95
C ASP A 164 2.25 23.76 -8.89
N LYS A 165 2.24 23.21 -7.67
CA LYS A 165 3.16 23.61 -6.59
C LYS A 165 4.62 23.25 -6.87
N GLN A 166 4.85 22.11 -7.52
CA GLN A 166 6.18 21.53 -7.70
C GLN A 166 6.79 21.80 -9.08
N ASN A 167 6.06 22.46 -9.99
CA ASN A 167 6.40 22.65 -11.40
C ASN A 167 6.70 21.32 -12.12
N LEU A 168 5.86 20.31 -11.89
CA LEU A 168 5.93 18.98 -12.52
C LEU A 168 5.08 18.90 -13.79
#